data_AF-J1EAU6-F1
#
_entry.id   AF-J1EAU6-F1
#
_cell.length_a   1.000
_cell.length_b   1.000
_cell.length_c   1.000
_cell.angle_alpha   90.00
_cell.angle_beta   90.00
_cell.angle_gamma   90.00
#
_symmetry.space_group_name_H-M   'P 1'
#
loop_
_entity.id
_entity.type
_entity.pdbx_description
1 polymer ?
#
loop_
_entity_poly.entity_id
_entity_poly.type
_entity_poly.pdbx_seq_one_letter_code
_entity_poly.pdbx_strand_id
1 'polypeptide(L)'
;MDLLHALTPERATQAYWRLENQVVVQGQLYQAAEPVVSVLMAALLAEESHRHVRLGVLELLFQILSGSAHDSEIALGNRRVDEVCRDRAREGLWILYREWVCGERDAAGEVIKLIEADGTRLDAIRKVVEASDHEDQQ
;
A
#
# COMPACT_ATOMS: atom_id res chain seq x y z
N MET A 1 3.64 -14.65 8.75
CA MET A 1 3.93 -13.81 7.57
C MET A 1 3.87 -14.68 6.32
N ASP A 2 2.65 -15.05 5.92
CA ASP A 2 2.37 -16.03 4.85
C ASP A 2 1.95 -15.32 3.53
N LEU A 3 1.61 -14.03 3.59
CA LEU A 3 1.15 -13.24 2.44
C LEU A 3 2.23 -13.11 1.37
N LEU A 4 3.46 -12.73 1.77
CA LEU A 4 4.54 -12.41 0.84
C LEU A 4 5.09 -13.63 0.07
N HIS A 5 4.83 -14.83 0.57
CA HIS A 5 5.31 -16.09 -0.01
C HIS A 5 4.14 -16.97 -0.51
N ALA A 6 2.94 -16.41 -0.59
CA ALA A 6 1.77 -17.17 -1.00
C ALA A 6 1.88 -17.58 -2.48
N LEU A 7 2.00 -18.88 -2.72
CA LEU A 7 2.08 -19.45 -4.06
C LEU A 7 0.73 -19.53 -4.78
N THR A 8 -0.38 -19.37 -4.05
CA THR A 8 -1.73 -19.40 -4.62
C THR A 8 -2.55 -18.19 -4.16
N PRO A 9 -3.54 -17.74 -4.95
CA PRO A 9 -4.44 -16.65 -4.57
C PRO A 9 -5.20 -16.92 -3.26
N GLU A 10 -5.60 -18.18 -3.01
CA GLU A 10 -6.35 -18.54 -1.81
C GLU A 10 -5.49 -18.40 -0.56
N ARG A 11 -4.22 -18.81 -0.62
CA ARG A 11 -3.26 -18.63 0.48
C ARG A 11 -2.98 -17.16 0.72
N ALA A 12 -2.81 -16.38 -0.35
CA ALA A 12 -2.61 -14.94 -0.23
C ALA A 12 -3.81 -14.28 0.45
N THR A 13 -5.03 -14.65 0.04
CA THR A 13 -6.29 -14.15 0.62
C THR A 13 -6.39 -14.52 2.09
N GLN A 14 -6.13 -15.78 2.46
CA GLN A 14 -6.17 -16.20 3.88
C GLN A 14 -5.14 -15.46 4.72
N ALA A 15 -3.92 -15.31 4.22
CA ALA A 15 -2.85 -14.60 4.91
C ALA A 15 -3.15 -13.10 5.05
N TYR A 16 -3.72 -12.50 4.01
CA TYR A 16 -4.22 -11.14 3.99
C TYR A 16 -5.23 -10.91 5.12
N TRP A 17 -6.28 -11.72 5.20
CA TRP A 17 -7.33 -11.58 6.23
C TRP A 17 -6.76 -11.70 7.65
N ARG A 18 -5.79 -12.59 7.86
CA ARG A 18 -5.15 -12.75 9.17
C ARG A 18 -4.30 -11.53 9.54
N LEU A 19 -3.66 -10.89 8.57
CA LEU A 19 -2.83 -9.71 8.82
C LEU A 19 -3.68 -8.46 9.01
N GLU A 20 -4.70 -8.26 8.17
CA GLU A 20 -5.67 -7.17 8.26
C GLU A 20 -6.23 -7.06 9.67
N ASN A 21 -6.80 -8.15 10.20
CA ASN A 21 -7.37 -8.24 11.56
C ASN A 21 -6.39 -7.96 12.73
N GLN A 22 -5.12 -7.66 12.46
CA GLN A 22 -4.13 -7.28 13.47
C GLN A 22 -3.66 -5.83 13.32
N VAL A 23 -3.88 -5.20 12.17
CA VAL A 23 -3.32 -3.89 11.84
C VAL A 23 -4.39 -2.85 11.53
N VAL A 24 -5.50 -3.28 10.92
CA VAL A 24 -6.65 -2.45 10.60
C VAL A 24 -7.91 -3.30 10.69
N VAL A 25 -8.88 -2.88 11.50
CA VAL A 25 -10.19 -3.56 11.59
C VAL A 25 -11.26 -2.51 11.34
N GLN A 26 -12.04 -2.69 10.27
CA GLN A 26 -13.11 -1.73 9.90
C GLN A 26 -12.60 -0.28 9.79
N GLY A 27 -11.39 -0.09 9.25
CA GLY A 27 -10.74 1.22 9.10
C GLY A 27 -10.15 1.80 10.39
N GLN A 28 -10.15 1.06 11.49
CA GLN A 28 -9.53 1.44 12.75
C GLN A 28 -8.14 0.82 12.87
N LEU A 29 -7.12 1.66 13.03
CA LEU A 29 -5.71 1.29 13.05
C LEU A 29 -5.21 0.99 14.46
N TYR A 30 -4.38 -0.03 14.56
CA TYR A 30 -3.60 -0.36 15.76
C TYR A 30 -2.14 0.04 15.57
N GLN A 31 -1.39 0.19 16.67
CA GLN A 31 0.03 0.58 16.60
C GLN A 31 0.87 -0.37 15.71
N ALA A 32 0.46 -1.63 15.58
CA ALA A 32 1.11 -2.61 14.70
C ALA A 32 1.07 -2.22 13.20
N ALA A 33 0.22 -1.29 12.78
CA ALA A 33 0.12 -0.83 11.40
C ALA A 33 1.42 -0.17 10.90
N GLU A 34 2.09 0.64 11.71
CA GLU A 34 3.31 1.36 11.32
C GLU A 34 4.42 0.42 10.79
N PRO A 35 4.91 -0.57 11.57
CA PRO A 35 5.96 -1.47 11.07
C PRO A 35 5.49 -2.33 9.89
N VAL A 36 4.19 -2.60 9.79
CA VAL A 36 3.62 -3.36 8.68
C VAL A 36 3.66 -2.55 7.38
N VAL A 37 3.41 -1.24 7.40
CA VAL A 37 3.60 -0.37 6.22
C VAL A 37 5.01 -0.52 5.66
N SER A 38 6.04 -0.46 6.50
CA SER A 38 7.43 -0.62 6.05
C SER A 38 7.69 -1.96 5.36
N VAL A 39 7.15 -3.06 5.93
CA VAL A 39 7.35 -4.39 5.35
C VAL A 39 6.58 -4.57 4.05
N LEU A 40 5.35 -4.06 3.98
CA LEU A 40 4.54 -4.09 2.76
C LEU A 40 5.21 -3.29 1.62
N MET A 41 5.73 -2.11 1.93
CA MET A 41 6.50 -1.30 0.95
C MET A 41 7.75 -2.04 0.47
N ALA A 42 8.51 -2.66 1.38
CA ALA A 42 9.69 -3.44 1.02
C ALA A 42 9.32 -4.67 0.16
N ALA A 43 8.16 -5.29 0.40
CA ALA A 43 7.71 -6.45 -0.37
C ALA A 43 7.46 -6.15 -1.85
N LEU A 44 7.05 -4.92 -2.20
CA LEU A 44 6.84 -4.52 -3.60
C LEU A 44 8.15 -4.51 -4.43
N LEU A 45 9.30 -4.41 -3.75
CA LEU A 45 10.61 -4.48 -4.39
C LEU A 45 11.01 -5.90 -4.82
N ALA A 46 10.37 -6.95 -4.28
CA ALA A 46 10.68 -8.31 -4.67
C ALA A 46 10.23 -8.55 -6.12
N GLU A 47 11.18 -8.81 -7.03
CA GLU A 47 10.90 -8.93 -8.47
C GLU A 47 10.02 -10.17 -8.78
N GLU A 48 10.25 -11.28 -8.07
CA GLU A 48 9.60 -12.57 -8.33
C GLU A 48 8.23 -12.75 -7.64
N SER A 49 7.66 -11.69 -7.05
CA SER A 49 6.35 -11.80 -6.41
C SER A 49 5.22 -12.03 -7.41
N HIS A 50 4.42 -13.07 -7.16
CA HIS A 50 3.20 -13.31 -7.92
C HIS A 50 2.25 -12.12 -7.89
N ARG A 51 1.52 -11.91 -8.98
CA ARG A 51 0.54 -10.83 -9.14
C ARG A 51 -0.45 -10.72 -7.96
N HIS A 52 -1.01 -11.84 -7.51
CA HIS A 52 -1.97 -11.85 -6.39
C HIS A 52 -1.35 -11.40 -5.06
N VAL A 53 -0.04 -11.60 -4.87
CA VAL A 53 0.68 -11.08 -3.69
C VAL A 53 0.79 -9.56 -3.78
N ARG A 54 1.20 -9.03 -4.94
CA ARG A 54 1.31 -7.58 -5.16
C ARG A 54 -0.02 -6.86 -4.93
N LEU A 55 -1.11 -7.39 -5.50
CA LEU A 55 -2.45 -6.86 -5.29
C LEU A 55 -2.86 -6.88 -3.81
N GLY A 56 -2.64 -8.00 -3.10
CA GLY A 56 -2.94 -8.08 -1.68
C GLY A 56 -2.12 -7.11 -0.82
N VAL A 57 -0.86 -6.87 -1.19
CA VAL A 57 0.01 -5.88 -0.54
C VAL A 57 -0.51 -4.46 -0.76
N LEU A 58 -0.84 -4.09 -2.00
CA LEU A 58 -1.35 -2.76 -2.34
C LEU A 58 -2.73 -2.49 -1.72
N GLU A 59 -3.62 -3.48 -1.72
CA GLU A 59 -4.93 -3.39 -1.07
C GLU A 59 -4.77 -3.16 0.45
N LEU A 60 -3.88 -3.91 1.11
CA LEU A 60 -3.66 -3.75 2.55
C LEU A 60 -3.03 -2.38 2.86
N LEU A 61 -2.10 -1.91 2.03
CA LEU A 61 -1.56 -0.56 2.13
C LEU A 61 -2.67 0.49 2.00
N PHE A 62 -3.56 0.35 1.02
CA PHE A 62 -4.71 1.24 0.84
C PHE A 62 -5.59 1.28 2.10
N GLN A 63 -5.93 0.13 2.68
CA GLN A 63 -6.75 0.05 3.89
C GLN A 63 -6.07 0.69 5.11
N ILE A 64 -4.77 0.46 5.29
CA ILE A 64 -4.03 1.07 6.39
C ILE A 64 -3.97 2.60 6.22
N LEU A 65 -3.66 3.09 5.02
CA LEU A 65 -3.42 4.52 4.77
C LEU A 65 -4.71 5.35 4.71
N SER A 66 -5.84 4.71 4.41
CA SER A 66 -7.19 5.30 4.49
C SER A 66 -7.79 5.24 5.91
N GLY A 67 -7.21 4.45 6.81
CA GLY A 67 -7.69 4.26 8.18
C GLY A 67 -7.45 5.44 9.11
N SER A 68 -8.00 5.32 10.32
CA SER A 68 -7.86 6.26 11.44
C SER A 68 -7.49 5.52 12.72
N ALA A 69 -6.86 6.18 13.70
CA ALA A 69 -6.46 5.52 14.95
C ALA A 69 -7.67 4.93 15.69
N HIS A 70 -7.55 3.68 16.17
CA HIS A 70 -8.58 3.04 16.98
C HIS A 70 -8.78 3.76 18.34
N ASP A 71 -10.00 3.77 18.87
CA ASP A 71 -10.32 4.44 20.15
C ASP A 71 -9.43 4.01 21.32
N SER A 72 -9.04 2.73 21.37
CA SER A 72 -8.10 2.21 22.37
C SER A 72 -6.71 2.83 22.24
N GLU A 73 -6.23 3.05 21.02
CA GLU A 73 -4.93 3.69 20.77
C GLU A 73 -5.00 5.17 21.18
N ILE A 74 -6.12 5.84 20.88
CA ILE A 74 -6.38 7.22 21.31
C ILE A 74 -6.36 7.33 22.83
N ALA A 75 -6.97 6.38 23.54
CA ALA A 75 -6.97 6.30 25.00
C ALA A 75 -5.56 6.08 25.59
N LEU A 76 -4.69 5.37 24.87
CA LEU A 76 -3.29 5.15 25.23
C LEU A 76 -2.36 6.30 24.81
N GLY A 77 -2.87 7.33 24.13
CA GLY A 77 -2.10 8.49 23.67
C GLY A 77 -1.58 8.39 22.24
N ASN A 78 -1.80 7.26 21.55
CA ASN A 78 -1.39 7.00 20.18
C ASN A 78 -2.39 7.57 19.17
N ARG A 79 -2.65 8.87 19.23
CA ARG A 79 -3.73 9.52 18.44
C ARG A 79 -3.41 9.70 16.95
N ARG A 80 -2.14 9.55 16.56
CA ARG A 80 -1.61 9.91 15.24
C ARG A 80 -1.09 8.70 14.46
N VAL A 81 -1.59 7.49 14.77
CA VAL A 81 -1.14 6.24 14.11
C VAL A 81 -1.33 6.33 12.60
N ASP A 82 -2.43 6.93 12.15
CA ASP A 82 -2.73 7.15 10.74
C ASP A 82 -1.72 8.09 10.07
N GLU A 83 -1.40 9.23 10.69
CA GLU A 83 -0.39 10.16 10.18
C GLU A 83 1.00 9.51 10.11
N VAL A 84 1.39 8.78 11.16
CA VAL A 84 2.67 8.04 11.20
C VAL A 84 2.74 7.00 10.08
N CYS A 85 1.64 6.27 9.82
CA CYS A 85 1.59 5.31 8.70
C CYS A 85 1.75 6.00 7.34
N ARG A 86 1.09 7.16 7.14
CA ARG A 86 1.23 7.93 5.89
C ARG A 86 2.63 8.49 5.71
N ASP A 87 3.23 9.02 6.76
CA ASP A 87 4.62 9.51 6.72
C ASP A 87 5.59 8.37 6.40
N ARG A 88 5.39 7.19 7.01
CA ARG A 88 6.18 6.00 6.69
C ARG A 88 6.05 5.57 5.24
N ALA A 89 4.85 5.60 4.67
CA ALA A 89 4.64 5.27 3.26
C ALA A 89 5.27 6.31 2.32
N ARG A 90 5.25 7.61 2.69
CA ARG A 90 5.88 8.69 1.92
C ARG A 90 7.39 8.53 1.81
N GLU A 91 8.07 8.01 2.84
CA GLU A 91 9.51 7.68 2.78
C GLU A 91 9.84 6.75 1.59
N GLY A 92 8.91 5.88 1.21
CA GLY A 92 9.04 4.93 0.10
C GLY A 92 8.22 5.27 -1.14
N LEU A 93 7.75 6.51 -1.32
CA LEU A 93 6.78 6.86 -2.38
C LEU A 93 7.25 6.47 -3.80
N TRP A 94 8.55 6.53 -4.07
CA TRP A 94 9.14 6.11 -5.34
C TRP A 94 8.86 4.64 -5.69
N ILE A 95 8.69 3.77 -4.70
CA ILE A 95 8.33 2.35 -4.88
C ILE A 95 6.93 2.25 -5.48
N LEU A 96 5.98 3.04 -4.98
CA LEU A 96 4.62 3.07 -5.49
C LEU A 96 4.57 3.66 -6.90
N TYR A 97 5.39 4.67 -7.20
CA TYR A 97 5.53 5.16 -8.58
C TYR A 97 6.08 4.09 -9.53
N ARG A 98 7.06 3.29 -9.09
CA ARG A 98 7.53 2.14 -9.87
C ARG A 98 6.40 1.14 -10.11
N GLU A 99 5.62 0.78 -9.09
CA GLU A 99 4.46 -0.12 -9.28
C GLU A 99 3.39 0.50 -10.18
N TRP A 100 3.24 1.83 -10.16
CA TRP A 100 2.28 2.53 -11.02
C TRP A 100 2.67 2.44 -12.50
N VAL A 101 3.96 2.55 -12.81
CA VAL A 101 4.48 2.50 -14.18
C VAL A 101 4.62 1.05 -14.68
N CYS A 102 5.17 0.15 -13.85
CA CYS A 102 5.64 -1.18 -14.30
C CYS A 102 4.89 -2.37 -13.66
N GLY A 103 3.97 -2.13 -12.72
CA GLY A 103 3.32 -3.15 -11.92
C GLY A 103 1.80 -3.06 -11.96
N GLU A 104 1.17 -3.23 -10.79
CA GLU A 104 -0.30 -3.15 -10.66
C GLU A 104 -0.76 -1.69 -10.61
N ARG A 105 -0.84 -1.08 -11.80
CA ARG A 105 -1.11 0.33 -12.01
C ARG A 105 -2.29 0.88 -11.21
N ASP A 106 -3.47 0.29 -11.36
CA ASP A 106 -4.70 0.83 -10.76
C ASP A 106 -4.61 0.83 -9.23
N ALA A 107 -4.15 -0.28 -8.65
CA ALA A 107 -4.01 -0.43 -7.21
C ALA A 107 -2.93 0.52 -6.64
N ALA A 108 -1.79 0.66 -7.33
CA ALA A 108 -0.75 1.61 -6.93
C ALA A 108 -1.24 3.06 -6.99
N GLY A 109 -2.02 3.41 -8.03
CA GLY A 109 -2.60 4.74 -8.21
C GLY A 109 -3.52 5.14 -7.05
N GLU A 110 -4.38 4.23 -6.57
CA GLU A 110 -5.25 4.49 -5.41
C GLU A 110 -4.45 4.74 -4.13
N VAL A 111 -3.36 3.99 -3.90
CA VAL A 111 -2.48 4.21 -2.75
C VAL A 111 -1.77 5.57 -2.85
N ILE A 112 -1.25 5.93 -4.03
CA ILE A 112 -0.56 7.21 -4.25
C ILE A 112 -1.46 8.40 -3.93
N LYS A 113 -2.74 8.36 -4.34
CA LYS A 113 -3.73 9.42 -4.07
C LYS A 113 -3.91 9.71 -2.57
N LEU A 114 -3.68 8.73 -1.70
CA LEU A 114 -3.83 8.90 -0.25
C LEU A 114 -2.64 9.62 0.40
N ILE A 115 -1.44 9.53 -0.19
CA ILE A 115 -0.21 9.95 0.49
C ILE A 115 0.59 11.02 -0.26
N GLU A 116 0.48 11.14 -1.58
CA GLU A 116 1.16 12.19 -2.34
C GLU A 116 0.49 13.54 -2.07
N ALA A 117 1.28 14.49 -1.57
CA ALA A 117 0.85 15.85 -1.27
C ALA A 117 1.13 16.81 -2.45
N ASP A 118 2.05 16.45 -3.35
CA ASP A 118 2.45 17.24 -4.50
C ASP A 118 1.64 16.87 -5.74
N GLY A 119 0.53 17.59 -5.94
CA GLY A 119 -0.33 17.40 -7.11
C GLY A 119 0.38 17.67 -8.45
N THR A 120 1.40 18.53 -8.47
CA THR A 120 2.16 18.81 -9.70
C THR A 120 2.99 17.61 -10.12
N ARG A 121 3.64 16.97 -9.14
CA ARG A 121 4.40 15.73 -9.37
C ARG A 121 3.50 14.58 -9.80
N LEU A 122 2.35 14.43 -9.14
CA LEU A 122 1.35 13.42 -9.51
C LEU A 122 0.89 13.58 -10.95
N ASP A 123 0.58 14.81 -11.36
CA ASP A 123 0.17 15.12 -12.73
C ASP A 123 1.28 14.89 -13.76
N ALA A 124 2.53 15.20 -13.41
CA ALA A 124 3.69 14.96 -14.27
C ALA A 124 3.90 13.46 -14.54
N ILE A 125 3.83 12.62 -13.49
CA ILE A 125 4.00 11.17 -13.63
C ILE A 125 2.80 10.55 -14.35
N ARG A 126 1.57 11.02 -14.08
CA ARG A 126 0.38 10.56 -14.81
C ARG A 126 0.54 10.71 -16.33
N LYS A 127 1.05 11.86 -16.78
CA LYS A 127 1.31 12.10 -18.21
C LYS A 127 2.35 11.15 -18.80
N VAL A 128 3.39 10.82 -18.04
CA VAL A 128 4.40 9.82 -18.46
C VAL A 128 3.75 8.44 -18.61
N VAL A 129 2.96 8.04 -17.62
CA VAL A 129 2.24 6.76 -17.61
C VAL A 129 1.26 6.65 -18.80
N GLU A 130 0.49 7.71 -19.07
CA GLU A 130 -0.45 7.76 -20.21
C GLU A 130 0.26 7.71 -21.56
N ALA A 131 1.44 8.35 -21.68
CA ALA A 131 2.23 8.34 -22.91
C ALA A 131 2.79 6.94 -23.23
N SER A 132 3.21 6.18 -22.21
CA SER A 132 3.71 4.81 -22.39
C SER A 132 2.63 3.86 -22.93
N ASP A 133 1.36 4.03 -22.54
CA ASP A 133 0.25 3.20 -23.06
C ASP A 133 -0.03 3.39 -24.55
N HIS A 134 0.34 4.56 -25.08
CA HIS A 134 0.12 4.90 -26.49
C HIS A 134 1.22 4.32 -27.39
N GLU A 135 2.41 4.06 -26.84
CA GLU A 135 3.52 3.42 -27.55
C GLU A 135 3.33 1.90 -27.64
N ASP A 136 2.74 1.25 -26.63
CA ASP A 136 2.47 -0.20 -26.63
C ASP A 136 1.30 -0.62 -27.56
N GLN A 137 0.57 0.33 -28.13
CA GLN A 137 -0.57 0.10 -29.05
C GLN A 137 -0.22 0.31 -30.55
N GLN A 138 1.04 0.60 -30.88
CA GLN A 138 1.56 0.77 -32.25
C GLN A 138 2.53 -0.34 -32.65
#